data_AF-A0A4D4K5F8-F1
#
_entry.id   AF-A0A4D4K5F8-F1
#
_cell.length_a   1.000
_cell.length_b   1.000
_cell.length_c   1.000
_cell.angle_alpha   90.00
_cell.angle_beta   90.00
_cell.angle_gamma   90.00
#
_symmetry.space_group_name_H-M   'P 1'
#
loop_
_entity.id
_entity.type
_entity.pdbx_description
1 polymer ?
#
loop_
_entity_poly.entity_id
_entity_poly.type
_entity_poly.pdbx_seq_one_letter_code
_entity_poly.pdbx_strand_id
1 'polypeptide(L)' 'MRVRGGSETFLAWSADPLPPGASVLVIDFRGSRQVDVIEWTDPLNASSGMADGAG' A
#
# COMPACT_ATOMS: atom_id res chain seq x y z
N MET A 1 -11.31 -13.92 -20.41
CA MET A 1 -11.81 -12.65 -19.84
C MET A 1 -10.69 -11.63 -19.94
N ARG A 2 -10.89 -10.49 -20.62
CA ARG A 2 -9.85 -9.47 -20.76
C ARG A 2 -10.22 -8.27 -19.89
N VAL A 3 -9.61 -8.21 -18.71
CA VAL A 3 -9.77 -7.07 -17.81
C VAL A 3 -8.95 -5.92 -18.38
N ARG A 4 -9.61 -4.87 -18.86
CA ARG A 4 -8.96 -3.58 -19.10
C ARG A 4 -9.14 -2.76 -17.84
N GLY A 5 -8.11 -2.73 -16.99
CA GLY A 5 -8.03 -1.79 -15.87
C GLY A 5 -7.59 -0.42 -16.36
N GLY A 6 -8.29 0.63 -15.93
CA GLY A 6 -7.82 2.02 -16.00
C GLY A 6 -7.14 2.40 -14.69
N SER A 7 -6.34 3.46 -14.72
CA SER A 7 -5.80 4.09 -13.52
C SER A 7 -6.63 5.34 -13.19
N GLU A 8 -6.92 5.54 -11.92
CA GLU A 8 -7.66 6.70 -11.41
C GLU A 8 -6.84 7.41 -10.33
N THR A 9 -7.08 8.71 -10.15
CA THR A 9 -6.39 9.52 -9.13
C THR A 9 -7.33 9.83 -7.98
N PHE A 10 -6.86 9.60 -6.76
CA PHE A 10 -7.59 9.83 -5.50
C PHE A 10 -6.82 10.80 -4.61
N LEU A 11 -7.53 11.55 -3.76
CA LEU A 11 -6.90 12.29 -2.68
C LEU A 11 -6.66 11.33 -1.50
N ALA A 12 -5.40 11.19 -1.09
CA ALA A 12 -4.98 10.24 -0.07
C ALA A 12 -4.52 10.96 1.21
N TRP A 13 -4.93 10.43 2.35
CA TRP A 13 -4.55 10.92 3.68
C TRP A 13 -3.74 9.83 4.41
N SER A 14 -2.60 10.21 4.98
CA SER A 14 -1.79 9.34 5.84
C SER A 14 -1.59 9.99 7.20
N ALA A 15 -1.54 9.18 8.25
CA ALA A 15 -1.24 9.67 9.60
C ALA A 15 0.23 10.08 9.72
N ASP A 16 1.11 9.33 9.05
CA ASP A 16 2.55 9.52 9.01
C ASP A 16 2.97 10.18 7.68
N PRO A 17 4.06 10.97 7.64
CA PRO A 17 4.58 11.51 6.40
C PRO A 17 5.11 10.39 5.50
N LEU A 18 4.67 10.37 4.23
CA LEU A 18 5.12 9.40 3.24
C LEU A 18 6.05 10.07 2.22
N PRO A 19 7.18 9.43 1.84
CA PRO A 19 8.04 9.97 0.81
C PRO A 19 7.38 9.92 -0.58
N PRO A 20 7.76 10.82 -1.51
CA PRO A 20 7.24 10.78 -2.86
C PRO A 20 7.60 9.47 -3.55
N GLY A 21 6.61 8.85 -4.22
CA GLY A 21 6.78 7.56 -4.90
C GLY A 21 6.67 6.33 -3.98
N ALA A 22 6.34 6.50 -2.69
CA ALA A 22 6.05 5.39 -1.81
C ALA A 22 4.86 4.56 -2.32
N SER A 23 5.00 3.24 -2.23
CA SER A 23 3.88 2.31 -2.38
C SER A 23 3.00 2.38 -1.13
N VAL A 24 1.69 2.45 -1.31
CA VAL A 24 0.73 2.65 -0.22
C VAL A 24 -0.41 1.65 -0.28
N LEU A 25 -0.97 1.34 0.88
CA LEU A 25 -2.16 0.51 1.03
C LEU A 25 -3.35 1.37 1.42
N VAL A 26 -4.46 1.22 0.71
CA VAL A 26 -5.74 1.82 1.10
C VAL A 26 -6.34 1.04 2.26
N ILE A 27 -6.61 1.73 3.37
CA ILE A 27 -7.16 1.13 4.58
C ILE A 27 -8.60 1.56 4.88
N ASP A 28 -9.05 2.69 4.34
CA ASP A 28 -10.44 3.17 4.50
C ASP A 28 -10.89 4.08 3.34
N PHE A 29 -12.21 4.23 3.18
CA PHE A 29 -12.84 5.11 2.19
C PHE A 29 -13.58 6.26 2.88
N ARG A 30 -13.11 7.49 2.66
CA ARG A 30 -13.67 8.71 3.28
C ARG A 30 -14.82 9.36 2.51
N GLY A 31 -15.23 8.77 1.38
CA GLY A 31 -16.27 9.30 0.50
C GLY A 31 -15.77 9.56 -0.92
N SER A 32 -16.34 10.57 -1.59
CA SER A 32 -16.17 10.79 -3.04
C SER A 32 -14.72 11.11 -3.43
N ARG A 33 -13.94 10.06 -3.70
CA ARG A 33 -12.52 10.03 -4.13
C ARG A 33 -11.48 10.39 -3.06
N GLN A 34 -11.80 10.12 -1.81
CA GLN A 34 -10.86 10.29 -0.71
C GLN A 34 -10.63 8.96 -0.01
N VAL A 35 -9.37 8.66 0.27
CA VAL A 35 -8.96 7.40 0.90
C VAL A 35 -7.98 7.69 2.03
N ASP A 36 -8.03 6.86 3.07
CA ASP A 36 -6.94 6.79 4.05
C ASP A 36 -5.96 5.71 3.61
N VAL A 37 -4.67 6.01 3.72
CA VAL A 37 -3.57 5.14 3.30
C VAL A 37 -2.49 5.05 4.35
N ILE A 38 -1.79 3.92 4.34
CA ILE A 38 -0.54 3.70 5.10
C ILE A 38 0.58 3.28 4.16
N GLU A 39 1.83 3.40 4.61
CA GLU A 39 2.97 2.83 3.89
C GLU A 39 2.75 1.32 3.68
N TRP A 40 2.87 0.86 2.44
CA TRP A 40 2.87 -0.56 2.16
C TRP A 40 4.30 -1.09 2.28
N THR A 41 4.52 -1.89 3.32
CA THR A 41 5.72 -2.74 3.40
C THR A 41 5.40 -4.09 2.78
N ASP A 42 6.20 -4.50 1.79
CA ASP A 42 6.02 -5.80 1.17
C ASP A 42 6.11 -6.93 2.22
N PRO A 43 5.06 -7.77 2.37
CA PRO A 43 5.02 -8.78 3.41
C PRO A 43 6.02 -9.93 3.19
N LEU A 44 6.48 -10.14 1.95
CA LEU A 44 7.48 -11.15 1.62
C LEU A 44 8.89 -10.67 2.00
N ASN A 45 9.16 -9.37 1.84
CA ASN A 45 10.38 -8.74 2.35
C ASN A 45 10.44 -8.77 3.89
N ALA A 46 9.31 -8.56 4.57
CA ALA A 46 9.24 -8.62 6.03
C ALA A 46 9.48 -10.04 6.61
N SER A 47 9.11 -11.09 5.87
CA SER A 47 9.22 -12.49 6.30
C SER A 47 10.57 -13.15 5.97
N SER A 48 11.36 -12.57 5.06
CA SER A 48 12.70 -13.06 4.72
C SER A 48 13.73 -12.93 5.85
N GLY A 49 13.41 -12.20 6.94
CA GLY A 49 14.29 -12.07 8.11
C GLY A 49 14.15 -13.16 9.19
N MET A 50 13.20 -14.10 9.05
CA MET A 50 12.97 -15.17 10.04
C MET A 50 13.30 -16.58 9.50
N ALA A 51 13.76 -16.71 8.25
CA ALA A 51 13.97 -18.02 7.61
C ALA A 51 15.39 -18.60 7.80
N ASP A 52 16.38 -17.83 8.29
CA ASP A 52 17.79 -18.25 8.40
C ASP A 52 18.13 -19.00 9.71
N GLY A 53 17.20 -19.79 10.24
CA GLY A 53 17.31 -20.42 11.56
C GLY A 53 16.87 -21.88 11.62
N ALA A 54 17.37 -22.73 10.72
CA ALA A 54 17.30 -24.19 10.87
C ALA A 54 18.59 -24.82 10.31
N GLY A 55 19.58 -24.97 11.19
CA GLY A 55 20.75 -25.83 10.98
C GLY A 55 20.52 -27.23 11.53
#